data_AF-A0A142VVH1-F1
#
_entry.id   AF-A0A142VVH1-F1
#
_cell.length_a   1.000
_cell.length_b   1.000
_cell.length_c   1.000
_cell.angle_alpha   90.00
_cell.angle_beta   90.00
_cell.angle_gamma   90.00
#
_symmetry.space_group_name_H-M   'P 1'
#
loop_
_entity.id
_entity.type
_entity.pdbx_description
1 polymer ?
#
loop_
_entity_poly.entity_id
_entity_poly.type
_entity_poly.pdbx_seq_one_letter_code
_entity_poly.pdbx_strand_id
1 'polypeptide(L)'
;MSDADVDAPRQNGASLYADVAARFPTYGAYPVVDPTGSLDDALMVADAIDDLADLTLDMREVLWLADHVSLNDAHFAFRLQFFHWGQHARELSLYLCGRLFG
;
A
#
# COMPACT_ATOMS: atom_id res chain seq x y z
N MET A 1 -0.69 34.24 -4.29
CA MET A 1 -1.42 33.16 -3.60
C MET A 1 -0.49 32.65 -2.53
N SER A 2 -0.93 32.54 -1.27
CA SER A 2 -0.12 31.88 -0.26
C SER A 2 -0.06 30.39 -0.58
N ASP A 3 1.14 29.83 -0.65
CA ASP A 3 1.40 28.38 -0.58
C ASP A 3 0.92 27.89 0.80
N ALA A 4 -0.38 27.68 0.94
CA ALA A 4 -0.84 26.78 1.98
C ALA A 4 -0.45 25.38 1.47
N ASP A 5 0.43 24.69 2.18
CA ASP A 5 0.63 23.25 1.99
C ASP A 5 -0.73 22.58 2.27
N VAL A 6 -1.44 22.22 1.21
CA VAL A 6 -2.73 21.55 1.27
C VAL A 6 -2.44 20.05 1.27
N ASP A 7 -2.30 19.50 2.47
CA ASP A 7 -2.08 18.06 2.68
C ASP A 7 -3.38 17.26 2.56
N ALA A 8 -3.27 16.04 2.02
CA ALA A 8 -4.37 15.10 2.03
C ALA A 8 -4.82 14.82 3.48
N PRO A 9 -6.13 14.67 3.72
CA PRO A 9 -6.62 14.40 5.07
C PRO A 9 -6.06 13.06 5.56
N ARG A 10 -5.36 13.09 6.70
CA ARG A 10 -4.87 11.87 7.35
C ARG A 10 -6.03 10.95 7.69
N GLN A 11 -6.10 9.82 7.02
CA GLN A 11 -7.08 8.78 7.34
C GLN A 11 -6.55 7.91 8.47
N ASN A 12 -7.46 7.38 9.29
CA ASN A 12 -7.10 6.51 10.40
C ASN A 12 -6.77 5.10 9.88
N GLY A 13 -5.49 4.81 9.67
CA GLY A 13 -5.00 3.53 9.17
C GLY A 13 -5.45 2.35 10.04
N ALA A 14 -5.45 2.49 11.37
CA ALA A 14 -5.90 1.42 12.27
C ALA A 14 -7.39 1.08 12.11
N SER A 15 -8.23 2.10 11.87
CA SER A 15 -9.64 1.87 11.55
C SER A 15 -9.81 1.17 10.22
N LEU A 16 -9.02 1.55 9.21
CA LEU A 16 -9.10 0.92 7.89
C LEU A 16 -8.60 -0.53 7.92
N TYR A 17 -7.52 -0.81 8.63
CA TYR A 17 -7.04 -2.17 8.87
C TYR A 17 -8.14 -3.05 9.46
N ALA A 18 -8.82 -2.58 10.52
CA ALA A 18 -9.91 -3.32 11.15
C ALA A 18 -11.07 -3.59 10.18
N ASP A 19 -11.43 -2.60 9.36
CA ASP A 19 -12.46 -2.76 8.34
C ASP A 19 -12.06 -3.76 7.25
N VAL A 20 -10.79 -3.79 6.84
CA VAL A 20 -10.26 -4.74 5.86
C VAL A 20 -10.22 -6.15 6.47
N ALA A 21 -9.73 -6.30 7.70
CA ALA A 21 -9.70 -7.57 8.42
C ALA A 21 -11.11 -8.20 8.54
N ALA A 22 -12.12 -7.38 8.83
CA ALA A 22 -13.51 -7.83 8.91
C ALA A 22 -14.04 -8.34 7.55
N ARG A 23 -13.61 -7.74 6.43
CA ARG A 23 -14.01 -8.15 5.07
C ARG A 23 -13.24 -9.37 4.57
N PHE A 24 -11.99 -9.54 4.99
CA PHE A 24 -11.10 -10.62 4.57
C PHE A 24 -10.64 -11.46 5.77
N PRO A 25 -11.54 -12.15 6.49
CA PRO A 25 -11.23 -12.80 7.77
C PRO A 25 -10.26 -13.98 7.66
N THR A 26 -9.90 -14.39 6.44
CA THR A 26 -8.93 -15.46 6.21
C THR A 26 -7.56 -14.94 5.78
N TYR A 27 -7.38 -13.64 5.60
CA TYR A 27 -6.11 -13.02 5.24
C TYR A 27 -5.30 -12.71 6.50
N GLY A 28 -4.01 -12.47 6.34
CA GLY A 28 -3.09 -12.17 7.43
C GLY A 28 -1.64 -12.32 6.97
N ALA A 29 -0.76 -12.66 7.89
CA ALA A 29 0.68 -12.76 7.62
C ALA A 29 1.02 -13.80 6.53
N TYR A 30 1.96 -13.47 5.65
CA TYR A 30 2.48 -14.36 4.62
C TYR A 30 3.98 -14.17 4.40
N PRO A 31 4.72 -15.23 3.99
CA PRO A 31 6.15 -15.13 3.73
C PRO A 31 6.40 -14.37 2.43
N VAL A 32 7.41 -13.49 2.46
CA VAL A 32 7.93 -12.80 1.29
C VAL A 32 9.45 -12.95 1.23
N VAL A 33 10.02 -12.71 0.06
CA VAL A 33 11.46 -12.81 -0.19
C VAL A 33 11.97 -11.46 -0.65
N ASP A 34 12.92 -10.87 0.06
CA ASP A 34 13.68 -9.69 -0.39
C ASP A 34 14.49 -10.08 -1.64
N PRO A 35 14.15 -9.56 -2.82
CA PRO A 35 14.84 -9.92 -4.06
C PRO A 35 16.26 -9.33 -4.17
N THR A 36 16.66 -8.47 -3.24
CA THR A 36 17.98 -7.84 -3.18
C THR A 36 18.88 -8.41 -2.09
N GLY A 37 18.30 -9.18 -1.16
CA GLY A 37 19.00 -9.83 -0.07
C GLY A 37 19.83 -11.05 -0.50
N SER A 38 20.69 -11.51 0.41
CA SER A 38 21.32 -12.82 0.28
C SER A 38 20.25 -13.92 0.36
N LEU A 39 20.46 -15.07 -0.28
CA LEU A 39 19.49 -16.18 -0.20
C LEU A 39 19.24 -16.66 1.25
N ASP A 40 20.23 -16.46 2.13
CA ASP A 40 20.17 -16.90 3.52
C ASP A 40 19.36 -15.94 4.42
N ASP A 41 19.27 -14.65 4.05
CA ASP A 41 18.61 -13.60 4.83
C ASP A 41 17.35 -13.03 4.18
N ALA A 42 16.98 -13.51 2.97
CA ALA A 42 15.92 -12.90 2.17
C ALA A 42 14.51 -13.13 2.71
N LEU A 43 14.28 -14.08 3.63
CA LEU A 43 12.94 -14.40 4.12
C LEU A 43 12.43 -13.32 5.08
N MET A 44 11.31 -12.70 4.71
CA MET A 44 10.58 -11.74 5.54
C MET A 44 9.11 -12.14 5.68
N VAL A 45 8.35 -11.34 6.43
CA VAL A 45 6.92 -11.50 6.62
C VAL A 45 6.22 -10.20 6.24
N ALA A 46 5.20 -10.31 5.39
CA ALA A 46 4.26 -9.24 5.07
C ALA A 46 2.88 -9.58 5.66
N ASP A 47 1.94 -8.63 5.66
CA ASP A 47 0.56 -8.81 6.13
C ASP A 47 -0.42 -8.36 5.04
N ALA A 48 -1.22 -9.30 4.52
CA ALA A 48 -2.14 -9.02 3.43
C ALA A 48 -3.26 -8.02 3.82
N ILE A 49 -3.60 -7.90 5.11
CA ILE A 49 -4.55 -6.89 5.59
C ILE A 49 -3.91 -5.49 5.56
N ASP A 50 -2.65 -5.41 5.99
CA ASP A 50 -1.85 -4.18 6.00
C ASP A 50 -1.63 -3.69 4.57
N ASP A 51 -1.19 -4.56 3.67
CA ASP A 51 -0.99 -4.25 2.25
C ASP A 51 -2.26 -3.66 1.60
N LEU A 52 -3.42 -4.26 1.87
CA LEU A 52 -4.71 -3.78 1.35
C LEU A 52 -5.11 -2.42 1.94
N ALA A 53 -4.82 -2.19 3.23
CA ALA A 53 -5.07 -0.92 3.88
C ALA A 53 -4.16 0.17 3.31
N ASP A 54 -2.86 -0.08 3.21
CA ASP A 54 -1.86 0.88 2.71
C ASP A 54 -2.08 1.22 1.25
N LEU A 55 -2.30 0.23 0.38
CA LEU A 55 -2.67 0.47 -1.02
C LEU A 55 -3.92 1.35 -1.13
N THR A 56 -4.90 1.15 -0.24
CA THR A 56 -6.12 1.97 -0.23
C THR A 56 -5.83 3.40 0.20
N LEU A 57 -4.98 3.61 1.22
CA LEU A 57 -4.58 4.93 1.70
C LEU A 57 -3.78 5.69 0.65
N ASP A 58 -2.75 5.05 0.09
CA ASP A 58 -1.85 5.63 -0.90
C ASP A 58 -2.62 6.07 -2.15
N MET A 59 -3.54 5.22 -2.64
CA MET A 59 -4.34 5.59 -3.83
C MET A 59 -5.37 6.68 -3.52
N ARG A 60 -5.93 6.73 -2.30
CA ARG A 60 -6.82 7.82 -1.90
C ARG A 60 -6.09 9.16 -1.81
N GLU A 61 -4.86 9.17 -1.34
CA GLU A 61 -4.02 10.37 -1.37
C GLU A 61 -3.78 10.85 -2.80
N VAL A 62 -3.37 9.95 -3.70
CA VAL A 62 -3.15 10.28 -5.11
C VAL A 62 -4.41 10.85 -5.77
N LEU A 63 -5.57 10.23 -5.54
CA LEU A 63 -6.86 10.73 -6.06
C LEU A 63 -7.21 12.10 -5.47
N TRP A 64 -7.00 12.28 -4.16
CA TRP A 64 -7.28 13.55 -3.51
C TRP A 64 -6.40 14.68 -4.06
N LEU A 65 -5.11 14.43 -4.28
CA LEU A 65 -4.19 15.39 -4.89
C LEU A 65 -4.62 15.79 -6.29
N ALA A 66 -5.10 14.82 -7.09
CA ALA A 66 -5.59 15.08 -8.44
C ALA A 66 -6.83 15.99 -8.43
N ASP A 67 -7.72 15.80 -7.47
CA ASP A 67 -8.98 16.54 -7.35
C ASP A 67 -8.83 17.92 -6.69
N HIS A 68 -7.87 18.10 -5.78
CA HIS A 68 -7.79 19.28 -4.90
C HIS A 68 -6.53 20.14 -5.05
N VAL A 69 -5.46 19.59 -5.63
CA VAL A 69 -4.17 20.30 -5.75
C VAL A 69 -3.81 20.45 -7.22
N SER A 70 -3.30 19.39 -7.85
CA SER A 70 -3.09 19.33 -9.29
C SER A 70 -2.80 17.90 -9.76
N LEU A 71 -3.01 17.65 -11.04
CA LEU A 71 -2.62 16.38 -11.66
C LEU A 71 -1.09 16.15 -11.62
N ASN A 72 -0.28 17.20 -11.64
CA ASN A 72 1.17 17.07 -11.56
C ASN A 72 1.62 16.62 -10.17
N ASP A 73 0.99 17.13 -9.11
CA ASP A 73 1.29 16.72 -7.73
C ASP A 73 0.82 15.29 -7.48
N ALA A 74 -0.34 14.91 -8.00
CA ALA A 74 -0.80 13.51 -7.97
C ALA A 74 0.18 12.56 -8.67
N HIS A 75 0.66 12.92 -9.86
CA HIS A 75 1.69 12.14 -10.57
C HIS A 75 3.01 12.09 -9.80
N PHE A 76 3.43 13.20 -9.21
CA PHE A 76 4.64 13.26 -8.40
C PHE A 76 4.52 12.34 -7.19
N ALA A 77 3.45 12.44 -6.41
CA ALA A 77 3.20 11.60 -5.24
C ALA A 77 3.12 10.12 -5.62
N PHE A 78 2.36 9.78 -6.67
CA PHE A 78 2.24 8.40 -7.15
C PHE A 78 3.61 7.78 -7.51
N ARG A 79 4.50 8.56 -8.14
CA ARG A 79 5.85 8.08 -8.47
C ARG A 79 6.78 8.05 -7.27
N LEU A 80 6.71 9.07 -6.41
CA LEU A 80 7.54 9.18 -5.23
C LEU A 80 7.29 8.03 -4.26
N GLN A 81 6.01 7.69 -4.02
CA GLN A 81 5.60 6.63 -3.10
C GLN A 81 5.66 5.22 -3.72
N PHE A 82 6.22 5.06 -4.93
CA PHE A 82 6.30 3.75 -5.57
C PHE A 82 7.07 2.71 -4.75
N PHE A 83 8.05 3.14 -3.96
CA PHE A 83 8.78 2.23 -3.08
C PHE A 83 7.87 1.63 -1.98
N HIS A 84 6.80 2.32 -1.59
CA HIS A 84 5.82 1.88 -0.59
C HIS A 84 4.71 1.09 -1.26
N TRP A 85 3.79 1.76 -1.98
CA TRP A 85 2.64 1.09 -2.59
C TRP A 85 3.06 0.02 -3.61
N GLY A 86 4.18 0.22 -4.32
CA GLY A 86 4.66 -0.75 -5.30
C GLY A 86 5.18 -2.04 -4.66
N GLN A 87 5.79 -1.95 -3.47
CA GLN A 87 6.22 -3.13 -2.72
C GLN A 87 4.99 -3.92 -2.25
N HIS A 88 4.06 -3.27 -1.54
CA HIS A 88 2.82 -3.90 -1.07
C HIS A 88 2.02 -4.53 -2.22
N ALA A 89 1.85 -3.82 -3.34
CA ALA A 89 1.14 -4.35 -4.52
C ALA A 89 1.80 -5.61 -5.09
N ARG A 90 3.14 -5.63 -5.19
CA ARG A 90 3.88 -6.76 -5.74
C ARG A 90 3.77 -7.98 -4.83
N GLU A 91 4.05 -7.80 -3.54
CA GLU A 91 4.06 -8.89 -2.56
C GLU A 91 2.67 -9.50 -2.41
N LEU A 92 1.64 -8.64 -2.28
CA LEU A 92 0.24 -9.07 -2.18
C LEU A 92 -0.20 -9.84 -3.43
N SER A 93 0.17 -9.36 -4.63
CA SER A 93 -0.20 -10.03 -5.88
C SER A 93 0.38 -11.45 -5.97
N LEU A 94 1.62 -11.65 -5.52
CA LEU A 94 2.25 -12.97 -5.49
C LEU A 94 1.57 -13.88 -4.47
N TYR A 95 1.26 -13.37 -3.28
CA TYR A 95 0.51 -14.10 -2.26
C TYR A 95 -0.85 -14.56 -2.77
N LEU A 96 -1.63 -13.64 -3.36
CA LEU A 96 -2.96 -13.95 -3.88
C LEU A 96 -2.91 -14.97 -5.02
N CYS A 97 -1.91 -14.86 -5.91
CA CYS A 97 -1.68 -15.85 -6.96
C CYS A 97 -1.44 -17.25 -6.38
N GLY A 98 -0.52 -17.37 -5.41
CA GLY A 98 -0.27 -18.62 -4.70
C GLY A 98 -1.49 -19.17 -3.98
N ARG A 99 -2.34 -18.29 -3.41
CA ARG A 99 -3.57 -18.69 -2.74
C ARG A 99 -4.65 -19.22 -3.68
N LEU A 100 -4.75 -18.67 -4.89
CA LEU A 100 -5.78 -19.01 -5.87
C LEU A 100 -5.41 -20.21 -6.73
N PHE A 101 -4.12 -20.45 -6.94
CA PHE A 101 -3.63 -21.42 -7.93
C PHE A 101 -2.55 -22.39 -7.42
N GLY A 102 -2.13 -22.28 -6.15
CA GLY A 102 -1.14 -23.15 -5.51
C GLY A 102 -1.71 -24.41 -4.88
#